data_AF-A0A0C2VZQ0-F1
#
_entry.id   AF-A0A0C2VZQ0-F1
#
_cell.length_a   1.000
_cell.length_b   1.000
_cell.length_c   1.000
_cell.angle_alpha   90.00
_cell.angle_beta   90.00
_cell.angle_gamma   90.00
#
_symmetry.space_group_name_H-M   'P 1'
#
loop_
_entity.id
_entity.type
_entity.pdbx_description
1 polymer ?
#
loop_
_entity_poly.entity_id
_entity_poly.type
_entity_poly.pdbx_seq_one_letter_code
_entity_poly.pdbx_strand_id
1 'polypeptide(L)'
;LLWGGDDEQKAEQARGNKDARNWQDEAQKLVETTMRLYWKSRPSAQRTDVQESSPAPFNNNDDSDSDINDIMAEYERHRRTLISQDIDEDWNSELRRYLKGIPKNVNVDTDLVEWWSDNAKLYPTLARIALDVLPSQASSVPCERAFSSAKLTGTDRRSRIKAEFFEILQILKATWRDNLINL
;
A
#
# COMPACT_ATOMS: atom_id res chain seq x y z
N LEU A 1 -25.85 4.05 13.15
CA LEU A 1 -25.77 5.39 12.52
C LEU A 1 -24.73 5.28 11.42
N LEU A 2 -25.16 5.16 10.16
CA LEU A 2 -24.27 5.17 9.00
C LEU A 2 -23.98 6.64 8.67
N TRP A 3 -22.84 7.13 9.11
CA TRP A 3 -22.41 8.50 8.85
C TRP A 3 -22.08 8.70 7.36
N GLY A 4 -22.38 9.88 6.82
CA GLY A 4 -22.03 10.33 5.48
C GLY A 4 -22.92 9.84 4.33
N GLY A 5 -24.15 9.36 4.62
CA GLY A 5 -25.08 8.84 3.61
C GLY A 5 -26.07 9.88 3.05
N ASP A 6 -26.93 9.43 2.12
CA ASP A 6 -27.94 10.28 1.44
C ASP A 6 -28.87 11.03 2.40
N ASP A 7 -29.26 10.39 3.51
CA ASP A 7 -30.16 10.96 4.49
C ASP A 7 -29.52 12.13 5.26
N GLU A 8 -28.21 12.03 5.54
CA GLU A 8 -27.44 13.09 6.19
C GLU A 8 -27.20 14.25 5.23
N GLN A 9 -26.89 13.95 3.96
CA GLN A 9 -26.76 14.98 2.92
C GLN A 9 -28.05 15.81 2.79
N LYS A 10 -29.22 15.15 2.68
CA LYS A 10 -30.51 15.83 2.59
C LYS A 10 -30.82 16.63 3.85
N ALA A 11 -30.48 16.10 5.03
CA ALA A 11 -30.66 16.80 6.30
C ALA A 11 -29.78 18.06 6.42
N GLU A 12 -28.55 18.02 5.91
CA GLU A 12 -27.65 19.19 5.89
C GLU A 12 -28.05 20.23 4.85
N GLN A 13 -28.49 19.79 3.66
CA GLN A 13 -29.05 20.68 2.64
C GLN A 13 -30.30 21.40 3.15
N ALA A 14 -31.15 20.71 3.91
CA ALA A 14 -32.32 21.30 4.57
C ALA A 14 -31.94 22.31 5.66
N ARG A 15 -30.77 22.18 6.30
CA ARG A 15 -30.21 23.15 7.25
C ARG A 15 -29.49 24.34 6.58
N GLY A 16 -29.43 24.35 5.24
CA GLY A 16 -28.84 25.44 4.46
C GLY A 16 -27.39 25.21 4.02
N ASN A 17 -26.81 24.03 4.26
CA ASN A 17 -25.49 23.68 3.73
C ASN A 17 -25.61 23.21 2.27
N LYS A 18 -25.30 24.10 1.31
CA LYS A 18 -25.36 23.79 -0.12
C LYS A 18 -24.25 22.83 -0.57
N ASP A 19 -23.17 22.74 0.19
CA ASP A 19 -21.98 21.97 -0.16
C ASP A 19 -21.97 20.57 0.50
N ALA A 20 -23.08 20.19 1.16
CA ALA A 20 -23.22 18.87 1.76
C ALA A 20 -23.11 17.78 0.68
N ARG A 21 -22.17 16.84 0.90
CA ARG A 21 -21.84 15.73 0.01
C ARG A 21 -22.20 14.40 0.64
N ASN A 22 -22.60 13.45 -0.21
CA ASN A 22 -22.69 12.06 0.19
C ASN A 22 -21.29 11.44 0.11
N TRP A 23 -20.62 11.37 1.25
CA TRP A 23 -19.27 10.81 1.35
C TRP A 23 -19.23 9.31 1.07
N GLN A 24 -20.32 8.57 1.28
CA GLN A 24 -20.39 7.14 0.94
C GLN A 24 -20.40 6.93 -0.58
N ASP A 25 -21.19 7.71 -1.32
CA ASP A 25 -21.23 7.67 -2.78
C ASP A 25 -19.91 8.15 -3.40
N GLU A 26 -19.32 9.22 -2.85
CA GLU A 26 -17.99 9.67 -3.27
C GLU A 26 -16.91 8.61 -3.04
N ALA A 27 -16.91 7.96 -1.86
CA ALA A 27 -15.98 6.87 -1.55
C ALA A 27 -16.17 5.68 -2.50
N GLN A 28 -17.42 5.29 -2.78
CA GLN A 28 -17.70 4.20 -3.71
C GLN A 28 -17.18 4.51 -5.12
N LYS A 29 -17.49 5.71 -5.65
CA LYS A 29 -17.00 6.16 -6.96
C LYS A 29 -15.48 6.20 -7.02
N LEU A 30 -14.83 6.62 -5.94
CA LEU A 30 -13.38 6.63 -5.84
C LEU A 30 -12.82 5.22 -5.93
N VAL A 31 -13.35 4.27 -5.17
CA VAL A 31 -12.94 2.85 -5.21
C VAL A 31 -13.12 2.27 -6.62
N GLU A 32 -14.29 2.46 -7.24
CA GLU A 32 -14.56 2.00 -8.61
C GLU A 32 -13.58 2.61 -9.62
N THR A 33 -13.31 3.91 -9.51
CA THR A 33 -12.37 4.61 -10.39
C THR A 33 -10.94 4.09 -10.22
N THR A 34 -10.48 3.95 -8.98
CA THR A 34 -9.15 3.44 -8.64
C THR A 34 -8.99 2.01 -9.14
N MET A 35 -9.99 1.15 -8.92
CA MET A 35 -9.95 -0.24 -9.36
C MET A 35 -9.87 -0.34 -10.88
N ARG A 36 -10.61 0.51 -11.61
CA ARG A 36 -10.53 0.60 -13.07
C ARG A 36 -9.15 1.03 -13.57
N LEU A 37 -8.49 1.96 -12.87
CA LEU A 37 -7.13 2.41 -13.20
C LEU A 37 -6.11 1.28 -12.97
N TYR A 38 -6.15 0.65 -11.79
CA TYR A 38 -5.27 -0.45 -11.43
C TYR A 38 -5.46 -1.67 -12.36
N TRP A 39 -6.69 -1.94 -12.78
CA TRP A 39 -7.00 -2.99 -13.75
C TRP A 39 -6.35 -2.74 -15.12
N LYS A 40 -6.37 -1.49 -15.61
CA LYS A 40 -5.72 -1.12 -16.88
C LYS A 40 -4.20 -1.15 -16.80
N SER A 41 -3.65 -0.76 -15.66
CA SER A 41 -2.20 -0.81 -15.38
C SER A 41 -1.72 -2.21 -14.97
N ARG A 42 -2.59 -3.23 -15.08
CA ARG A 42 -2.23 -4.62 -14.88
C ARG A 42 -1.32 -5.05 -16.04
N PRO A 43 -0.17 -5.67 -15.76
CA PRO A 43 0.77 -6.15 -16.78
C PRO A 43 0.25 -7.17 -17.80
N SER A 44 -1.00 -7.66 -17.70
CA SER A 44 -1.66 -8.41 -18.79
C SER A 44 -2.78 -7.68 -19.51
N ALA A 45 -3.14 -6.46 -19.11
CA ALA A 45 -4.03 -5.63 -19.91
C ALA A 45 -3.33 -5.09 -21.17
N GLN A 46 -2.00 -5.16 -21.22
CA GLN A 46 -1.24 -4.96 -22.46
C GLN A 46 -1.11 -6.30 -23.19
N ARG A 47 -2.01 -6.53 -24.16
CA ARG A 47 -1.66 -7.38 -25.31
C ARG A 47 -0.51 -6.71 -26.04
N THR A 48 0.72 -7.01 -25.63
CA THR A 48 1.90 -6.73 -26.45
C THR A 48 2.38 -8.06 -26.99
N ASP A 49 2.09 -8.31 -28.27
CA ASP A 49 2.82 -9.27 -29.08
C ASP A 49 4.30 -8.86 -29.07
N VAL A 50 5.10 -9.38 -28.15
CA VAL A 50 6.55 -9.22 -28.20
C VAL A 50 7.20 -10.55 -27.87
N GLN A 51 7.94 -11.00 -28.87
CA GLN A 51 8.75 -12.21 -28.90
C GLN A 51 9.68 -12.32 -27.69
N GLU A 52 9.71 -13.53 -27.18
CA GLU A 52 10.68 -14.14 -26.30
C GLU A 52 12.12 -13.66 -26.60
N SER A 53 12.72 -12.95 -25.65
CA SER A 53 14.18 -12.80 -25.58
C SER A 53 14.61 -12.96 -24.13
N SER A 54 15.40 -14.01 -23.90
CA SER A 54 15.98 -14.39 -22.60
C SER A 54 16.76 -13.24 -21.95
N PRO A 55 16.75 -13.11 -20.60
CA PRO A 55 17.65 -12.19 -19.92
C PRO A 55 19.05 -12.79 -19.80
N ALA A 56 20.05 -12.00 -20.20
CA ALA A 56 21.47 -12.25 -19.95
C ALA A 56 21.82 -12.10 -18.45
N PRO A 57 22.90 -12.73 -17.96
CA PRO A 57 23.24 -12.72 -16.55
C PRO A 57 23.95 -11.42 -16.17
N PHE A 58 23.50 -10.76 -15.10
CA PHE A 58 24.30 -9.76 -14.39
C PHE A 58 24.61 -10.28 -13.00
N ASN A 59 25.91 -10.42 -12.74
CA ASN A 59 26.48 -10.80 -11.46
C ASN A 59 27.06 -9.55 -10.80
N ASN A 60 26.77 -9.33 -9.51
CA ASN A 60 27.76 -9.25 -8.42
C ASN A 60 27.18 -8.53 -7.16
N ASN A 61 27.08 -9.32 -6.10
CA ASN A 61 27.52 -9.07 -4.72
C ASN A 61 27.02 -7.82 -3.96
N ASP A 62 25.97 -8.00 -3.16
CA ASP A 62 25.86 -7.41 -1.80
C ASP A 62 24.89 -8.26 -0.93
N ASP A 63 25.37 -8.85 0.15
CA ASP A 63 24.78 -10.00 0.88
C ASP A 63 23.78 -9.59 1.98
N SER A 64 23.04 -8.49 1.77
CA SER A 64 22.01 -8.02 2.70
C SER A 64 20.75 -7.43 2.06
N ASP A 65 20.73 -7.28 0.73
CA ASP A 65 19.57 -6.84 -0.06
C ASP A 65 18.87 -8.02 -0.76
N SER A 66 19.37 -9.24 -0.54
CA SER A 66 18.88 -10.49 -1.14
C SER A 66 17.45 -10.81 -0.70
N ASP A 67 17.15 -10.72 0.61
CA ASP A 67 15.87 -11.19 1.14
C ASP A 67 14.67 -10.31 0.72
N ILE A 68 14.83 -8.97 0.70
CA ILE A 68 13.73 -8.07 0.29
C ILE A 68 13.48 -8.19 -1.21
N ASN A 69 14.54 -8.24 -2.02
CA ASN A 69 14.43 -8.40 -3.46
C ASN A 69 13.86 -9.78 -3.84
N ASP A 70 14.17 -10.84 -3.08
CA ASP A 70 13.63 -12.18 -3.30
C ASP A 70 12.14 -12.26 -2.93
N ILE A 71 11.72 -11.68 -1.79
CA ILE A 71 10.30 -11.55 -1.42
C ILE A 71 9.53 -10.76 -2.48
N MET A 72 10.10 -9.64 -2.95
CA MET A 72 9.45 -8.79 -3.95
C MET A 72 9.39 -9.48 -5.33
N ALA A 73 10.41 -10.27 -5.68
CA ALA A 73 10.45 -11.06 -6.90
C ALA A 73 9.51 -12.28 -6.84
N GLU A 74 9.37 -12.92 -5.67
CA GLU A 74 8.41 -13.99 -5.42
C GLU A 74 6.98 -13.45 -5.53
N TYR A 75 6.70 -12.32 -4.89
CA TYR A 75 5.44 -11.61 -5.06
C TYR A 75 5.16 -11.32 -6.53
N GLU A 76 6.14 -10.81 -7.28
CA GLU A 76 5.97 -10.45 -8.69
C GLU A 76 5.75 -11.68 -9.59
N ARG A 77 6.42 -12.81 -9.32
CA ARG A 77 6.19 -14.09 -10.00
C ARG A 77 4.80 -14.63 -9.69
N HIS A 78 4.43 -14.63 -8.41
CA HIS A 78 3.13 -15.08 -7.94
C HIS A 78 2.00 -14.25 -8.56
N ARG A 79 2.17 -12.92 -8.57
CA ARG A 79 1.28 -11.96 -9.22
C ARG A 79 1.10 -12.29 -10.71
N ARG A 80 2.18 -12.56 -11.45
CA ARG A 80 2.09 -12.93 -12.88
C ARG A 80 1.37 -14.25 -13.12
N THR A 81 1.56 -15.25 -12.26
CA THR A 81 0.82 -16.52 -12.36
C THR A 81 -0.68 -16.32 -12.16
N LEU A 82 -1.08 -15.54 -11.15
CA LEU A 82 -2.49 -15.21 -10.92
C LEU A 82 -3.11 -14.48 -12.11
N ILE A 83 -2.33 -13.62 -12.76
CA ILE A 83 -2.77 -12.89 -13.95
C ILE A 83 -3.09 -13.83 -15.13
N SER A 84 -2.35 -14.93 -15.29
CA SER A 84 -2.53 -15.86 -16.40
C SER A 84 -3.80 -16.71 -16.30
N GLN A 85 -4.38 -16.86 -15.10
CA GLN A 85 -5.57 -17.67 -14.84
C GLN A 85 -6.88 -16.91 -15.02
N ASP A 86 -6.81 -15.59 -15.19
CA ASP A 86 -7.91 -14.64 -14.95
C ASP A 86 -8.43 -13.98 -16.24
N ILE A 87 -8.28 -14.67 -17.38
CA ILE A 87 -8.49 -14.12 -18.74
C ILE A 87 -9.97 -13.73 -19.00
N ASP A 88 -10.92 -14.17 -18.16
CA ASP A 88 -12.37 -13.92 -18.34
C ASP A 88 -13.02 -13.05 -17.24
N GLU A 89 -12.29 -12.55 -16.23
CA GLU A 89 -12.88 -11.71 -15.17
C GLU A 89 -12.81 -10.20 -15.46
N ASP A 90 -13.78 -9.43 -14.94
CA ASP A 90 -13.83 -7.96 -15.00
C ASP A 90 -13.57 -7.35 -13.62
N TRP A 91 -13.03 -6.13 -13.56
CA TRP A 91 -12.75 -5.42 -12.30
C TRP A 91 -13.99 -5.34 -11.38
N ASN A 92 -15.17 -5.20 -11.97
CA ASN A 92 -16.44 -5.13 -11.26
C ASN A 92 -16.84 -6.49 -10.65
N SER A 93 -16.46 -7.60 -11.28
CA SER A 93 -16.75 -8.95 -10.77
C SER A 93 -15.96 -9.25 -9.50
N GLU A 94 -14.68 -8.87 -9.46
CA GLU A 94 -13.81 -8.97 -8.29
C GLU A 94 -14.34 -8.12 -7.13
N LEU A 95 -14.71 -6.85 -7.39
CA LEU A 95 -15.26 -5.95 -6.38
C LEU A 95 -16.57 -6.50 -5.77
N ARG A 96 -17.49 -6.96 -6.63
CA ARG A 96 -18.76 -7.54 -6.17
C ARG A 96 -18.56 -8.81 -5.38
N ARG A 97 -17.56 -9.62 -5.72
CA ARG A 97 -17.19 -10.83 -4.99
C ARG A 97 -16.71 -10.48 -3.58
N TYR A 98 -15.89 -9.45 -3.43
CA TYR A 98 -15.45 -8.96 -2.11
C TYR A 98 -16.62 -8.42 -1.29
N LEU A 99 -17.44 -7.53 -1.86
CA LEU A 99 -18.57 -6.90 -1.13
C LEU A 99 -19.64 -7.91 -0.69
N LYS A 100 -19.82 -9.02 -1.42
CA LYS A 100 -20.74 -10.10 -1.03
C LYS A 100 -20.16 -11.01 0.06
N GLY A 101 -18.85 -11.23 0.05
CA GLY A 101 -18.15 -12.12 0.96
C GLY A 101 -17.62 -11.36 2.17
N ILE A 102 -18.47 -10.99 3.13
CA ILE A 102 -18.00 -10.43 4.40
C ILE A 102 -17.13 -11.50 5.09
N PRO A 103 -15.81 -11.27 5.28
CA PRO A 103 -14.95 -12.27 5.88
C PRO A 103 -15.31 -12.42 7.36
N LYS A 104 -15.81 -13.60 7.74
CA LYS A 104 -16.27 -13.90 9.11
C LYS A 104 -15.17 -13.92 10.17
N ASN A 105 -13.90 -13.94 9.74
CA ASN A 105 -12.74 -14.16 10.59
C ASN A 105 -11.88 -12.90 10.81
N VAL A 106 -12.33 -11.72 10.38
CA VAL A 106 -11.60 -10.46 10.66
C VAL A 106 -12.02 -9.96 12.05
N ASN A 107 -11.07 -9.94 12.97
CA ASN A 107 -11.21 -9.33 14.29
C ASN A 107 -10.48 -7.97 14.32
N VAL A 108 -10.67 -7.19 15.37
CA VAL A 108 -10.00 -5.91 15.61
C VAL A 108 -8.47 -6.06 15.65
N ASP A 109 -7.99 -7.22 16.12
CA ASP A 109 -6.55 -7.51 16.24
C ASP A 109 -5.94 -8.16 14.99
N THR A 110 -6.72 -8.34 13.91
CA THR A 110 -6.21 -8.94 12.67
C THR A 110 -5.33 -7.95 11.93
N ASP A 111 -4.10 -8.36 11.57
CA ASP A 111 -3.26 -7.58 10.68
C ASP A 111 -3.89 -7.55 9.28
N LEU A 112 -4.38 -6.36 8.89
CA LEU A 112 -5.02 -6.15 7.60
C LEU A 112 -4.03 -6.32 6.45
N VAL A 113 -2.75 -5.97 6.65
CA VAL A 113 -1.71 -6.10 5.62
C VAL A 113 -1.45 -7.58 5.35
N GLU A 114 -1.31 -8.38 6.41
CA GLU A 114 -1.17 -9.83 6.32
C GLU A 114 -2.40 -10.46 5.66
N TRP A 115 -3.61 -10.05 6.08
CA TRP A 115 -4.85 -10.56 5.49
C TRP A 115 -4.96 -10.29 3.98
N TRP A 116 -4.62 -9.08 3.53
CA TRP A 116 -4.64 -8.76 2.09
C TRP A 116 -3.54 -9.49 1.31
N SER A 117 -2.40 -9.77 1.94
CA SER A 117 -1.34 -10.61 1.36
C SER A 117 -1.84 -12.03 1.13
N ASP A 118 -2.46 -12.64 2.13
CA ASP A 118 -3.01 -14.00 2.05
C ASP A 118 -4.16 -14.13 1.04
N ASN A 119 -5.00 -13.09 0.96
CA ASN A 119 -6.15 -13.05 0.07
C ASN A 119 -5.83 -12.48 -1.33
N ALA A 120 -4.57 -12.15 -1.62
CA ALA A 120 -4.13 -11.66 -2.93
C ALA A 120 -4.44 -12.64 -4.07
N LYS A 121 -4.53 -13.94 -3.77
CA LYS A 121 -4.95 -14.99 -4.71
C LYS A 121 -6.42 -14.85 -5.14
N LEU A 122 -7.29 -14.42 -4.23
CA LEU A 122 -8.73 -14.31 -4.47
C LEU A 122 -9.12 -12.93 -5.00
N TYR A 123 -8.35 -11.91 -4.62
CA TYR A 123 -8.59 -10.51 -4.99
C TYR A 123 -7.29 -9.83 -5.47
N PRO A 124 -6.79 -10.16 -6.68
CA PRO A 124 -5.47 -9.72 -7.14
C PRO A 124 -5.38 -8.21 -7.34
N THR A 125 -6.45 -7.54 -7.77
CA THR A 125 -6.45 -6.08 -8.01
C THR A 125 -6.71 -5.34 -6.72
N LEU A 126 -7.65 -5.83 -5.92
CA LEU A 126 -8.06 -5.19 -4.68
C LEU A 126 -6.97 -5.31 -3.61
N ALA A 127 -6.28 -6.45 -3.52
CA ALA A 127 -5.14 -6.62 -2.62
C ALA A 127 -4.01 -5.65 -2.97
N ARG A 128 -3.73 -5.41 -4.26
CA ARG A 128 -2.72 -4.43 -4.65
C ARG A 128 -3.07 -3.02 -4.19
N ILE A 129 -4.32 -2.61 -4.38
CA ILE A 129 -4.80 -1.29 -3.91
C ILE A 129 -4.71 -1.21 -2.38
N ALA A 130 -5.15 -2.25 -1.68
CA ALA A 130 -5.15 -2.28 -0.22
C ALA A 130 -3.72 -2.25 0.35
N LEU A 131 -2.78 -3.00 -0.23
CA LEU A 131 -1.38 -3.03 0.18
C LEU A 131 -0.63 -1.73 -0.15
N ASP A 132 -1.09 -0.94 -1.12
CA ASP A 132 -0.53 0.40 -1.38
C ASP A 132 -1.05 1.43 -0.35
N VAL A 133 -2.31 1.31 0.09
CA VAL A 133 -2.98 2.31 0.92
C VAL A 133 -2.83 2.04 2.42
N LEU A 134 -3.00 0.80 2.88
CA LEU A 134 -3.03 0.46 4.30
C LEU A 134 -1.70 0.73 5.05
N PRO A 135 -0.52 0.48 4.46
CA PRO A 135 0.74 0.81 5.11
C PRO A 135 1.00 2.32 5.19
N SER A 136 0.26 3.14 4.44
CA SER A 136 0.42 4.59 4.45
C SER A 136 0.08 5.15 5.84
N GLN A 137 1.01 5.91 6.42
CA GLN A 137 0.81 6.50 7.73
C GLN A 137 -0.23 7.62 7.65
N ALA A 138 -1.29 7.51 8.44
CA ALA A 138 -2.34 8.53 8.51
C ALA A 138 -1.87 9.86 9.15
N SER A 139 -0.70 9.90 9.80
CA SER A 139 -0.19 11.09 10.49
C SER A 139 1.27 11.38 10.16
N SER A 140 1.64 12.66 10.24
CA SER A 140 3.04 13.13 10.16
C SER A 140 3.83 12.89 11.45
N VAL A 141 3.20 12.40 12.53
CA VAL A 141 3.81 12.24 13.86
C VAL A 141 5.07 11.38 13.84
N PRO A 142 5.13 10.24 13.12
CA PRO A 142 6.37 9.46 13.00
C PRO A 142 7.52 10.28 12.40
N CYS A 143 7.23 11.08 11.36
CA CYS A 143 8.21 11.96 10.73
C CYS A 143 8.66 13.07 11.69
N GLU A 144 7.72 13.73 12.39
CA GLU A 144 8.03 14.77 13.38
C GLU A 144 8.88 14.24 14.53
N ARG A 145 8.59 13.02 15.00
CA ARG A 145 9.39 12.33 16.02
C ARG A 145 10.78 12.02 15.50
N ALA A 146 10.90 11.54 14.26
CA ALA A 146 12.19 11.29 13.62
C ALA A 146 13.03 12.58 13.55
N PHE A 147 12.46 13.68 13.02
CA PHE A 147 13.12 14.98 12.93
C PHE A 147 13.49 15.58 14.29
N SER A 148 12.57 15.50 15.27
CA SER A 148 12.83 15.98 16.63
C SER A 148 13.99 15.20 17.28
N SER A 149 14.06 13.89 17.04
CA SER A 149 15.17 13.06 17.53
C SER A 149 16.48 13.33 16.79
N ALA A 150 16.39 13.71 15.51
CA ALA A 150 17.53 14.02 14.65
C ALA A 150 18.17 15.37 15.02
N LYS A 151 17.41 16.27 15.67
CA LYS A 151 17.94 17.53 16.23
C LYS A 151 19.14 17.33 17.12
N LEU A 152 19.20 16.25 17.91
CA LEU A 152 20.34 15.94 18.77
C LEU A 152 21.61 15.65 17.96
N THR A 153 21.46 14.90 16.87
CA THR A 153 22.53 14.56 15.92
C THR A 153 23.03 15.80 15.17
N GLY A 154 22.13 16.73 14.85
CA GLY A 154 22.41 17.98 14.13
C GLY A 154 22.68 19.20 15.02
N THR A 155 22.95 19.01 16.32
CA THR A 155 23.28 20.12 17.22
C THR A 155 24.54 20.87 16.77
N ASP A 156 24.66 22.13 17.16
CA ASP A 156 25.73 23.06 16.76
C ASP A 156 27.16 22.53 17.06
N ARG A 157 27.29 21.61 18.04
CA ARG A 157 28.53 20.90 18.37
C ARG A 157 28.97 19.85 17.33
N ARG A 158 28.08 19.45 16.42
CA ARG A 158 28.31 18.48 15.33
C ARG A 158 28.00 19.07 13.94
N SER A 159 28.01 20.40 13.81
CA SER A 159 27.68 21.19 12.60
C SER A 159 28.56 20.94 11.35
N ARG A 160 29.57 20.07 11.44
CA ARG A 160 30.45 19.69 10.31
C ARG A 160 30.08 18.37 9.62
N ILE A 161 28.99 17.72 10.05
CA ILE A 161 28.51 16.50 9.41
C ILE A 161 27.84 16.85 8.07
N LYS A 162 28.28 16.22 6.99
CA LYS A 162 27.64 16.37 5.66
C LYS A 162 26.27 15.70 5.66
N ALA A 163 25.36 16.19 4.83
CA ALA A 163 23.99 15.67 4.71
C ALA A 163 23.92 14.14 4.49
N GLU A 164 24.80 13.61 3.63
CA GLU A 164 24.93 12.17 3.36
C GLU A 164 25.19 11.34 4.61
N PHE A 165 26.18 11.72 5.42
CA PHE A 165 26.48 11.02 6.67
C PHE A 165 25.38 11.20 7.71
N PHE A 166 24.69 12.34 7.70
CA PHE A 166 23.56 12.57 8.59
C PHE A 166 22.39 11.64 8.29
N GLU A 167 22.09 11.43 7.00
CA GLU A 167 21.08 10.49 6.52
C GLU A 167 21.41 9.06 6.95
N ILE A 168 22.63 8.60 6.65
CA ILE A 168 23.10 7.26 7.06
C ILE A 168 22.96 7.08 8.58
N LEU A 169 23.33 8.09 9.38
CA LEU A 169 23.18 8.03 10.84
C LEU A 169 21.72 7.97 11.30
N GLN A 170 20.79 8.65 10.61
CA GLN A 170 19.37 8.55 10.94
C GLN A 170 18.80 7.18 10.57
N ILE A 171 19.17 6.63 9.42
CA ILE A 171 18.77 5.28 8.98
C ILE A 171 19.30 4.23 9.96
N LEU A 172 20.60 4.28 10.28
CA LEU A 172 21.24 3.37 11.23
C LEU A 172 20.57 3.43 12.61
N LYS A 173 20.26 4.64 13.09
CA LYS A 173 19.55 4.83 14.37
C LYS A 173 18.14 4.24 14.34
N ALA A 174 17.44 4.33 13.22
CA ALA A 174 16.10 3.78 13.07
C ALA A 174 16.14 2.25 13.04
N THR A 175 17.04 1.65 12.25
CA THR A 175 17.15 0.20 12.09
C THR A 175 17.66 -0.51 13.35
N TRP A 176 18.51 0.14 14.15
CA TRP A 176 19.05 -0.45 15.38
C TRP A 176 18.10 -0.31 16.57
N ARG A 177 17.04 0.50 16.47
CA ARG A 177 16.13 0.79 17.58
C ARG A 177 15.40 -0.45 18.08
N ASP A 178 15.06 -1.37 17.18
CA ASP A 178 14.31 -2.58 17.51
C ASP A 178 15.21 -3.72 18.05
N ASN A 179 16.53 -3.64 17.80
CA ASN A 179 17.52 -4.63 18.22
C ASN A 179 18.28 -4.28 19.52
N LEU A 180 18.02 -3.10 20.10
CA LEU A 180 18.63 -2.67 21.36
C LEU A 180 17.82 -3.22 22.54
N ILE A 181 18.10 -4.48 22.91
CA ILE A 181 17.74 -5.02 24.22
C ILE A 181 18.41 -4.11 25.26
N ASN A 182 17.61 -3.43 26.10
CA ASN A 182 18.15 -2.72 27.26
C ASN A 182 18.79 -3.76 28.18
N LEU A 183 20.13 -3.77 28.23
CA LEU A 183 20.92 -4.50 29.24
C LEU A 183 20.84 -3.80 30.59
#